data_AF-A0A2G0QB93-F1
#
_entry.id   AF-A0A2G0QB93-F1
#
_cell.length_a   1.000
_cell.length_b   1.000
_cell.length_c   1.000
_cell.angle_alpha   90.00
_cell.angle_beta   90.00
_cell.angle_gamma   90.00
#
_symmetry.space_group_name_H-M   'P 1'
#
loop_
_entity.id
_entity.type
_entity.pdbx_description
1 polymer ?
#
loop_
_entity_poly.entity_id
_entity_poly.type
_entity_poly.pdbx_seq_one_letter_code
_entity_poly.pdbx_strand_id
1 'polypeptide(L)'
;MAKGHFLTIGDKTTCGGAILTGTNNIKFYGKQAAIEGSKVTCGRYSGNYAIVGGVGSFLDQGTKLAGTLNSRTNCPCSAGLIDSIPDSYQK
;
A
#
# COMPACT_ATOMS: atom_id res chain seq x y z
N MET A 1 -21.12 2.52 -0.20
CA MET A 1 -20.11 2.06 0.77
C MET A 1 -18.84 1.75 0.00
N ALA A 2 -17.71 2.35 0.36
CA ALA A 2 -16.47 2.12 -0.38
C ALA A 2 -15.70 0.98 0.31
N LYS A 3 -15.50 -0.12 -0.42
CA LYS A 3 -14.74 -1.28 0.07
C LYS A 3 -13.28 -1.13 -0.38
N GLY A 4 -12.37 -1.04 0.59
CA GLY A 4 -10.93 -0.97 0.33
C GLY A 4 -10.26 -2.26 0.74
N HIS A 5 -9.06 -2.51 0.23
CA HIS A 5 -8.28 -3.70 0.53
C HIS A 5 -6.96 -3.29 1.16
N PHE A 6 -6.49 -4.10 2.11
CA PHE A 6 -5.17 -3.92 2.70
C PHE A 6 -4.08 -4.34 1.72
N LEU A 7 -2.94 -3.68 1.86
CA LEU A 7 -1.80 -3.88 1.00
C LEU A 7 -0.66 -4.53 1.76
N THR A 8 0.18 -5.27 1.05
CA THR A 8 1.30 -6.05 1.56
C THR A 8 2.52 -5.89 0.67
N ILE A 9 3.70 -6.25 1.21
CA ILE A 9 4.91 -6.33 0.41
C ILE A 9 4.71 -7.28 -0.77
N GLY A 10 5.13 -6.82 -1.96
CA GLY A 10 4.99 -7.55 -3.22
C GLY A 10 3.73 -7.19 -4.01
N ASP A 11 2.79 -6.43 -3.43
CA ASP A 11 1.63 -5.97 -4.16
C ASP A 11 2.02 -5.06 -5.32
N LYS A 12 1.31 -5.22 -6.43
CA LYS A 12 1.59 -4.49 -7.66
C LYS A 12 0.89 -3.14 -7.65
N THR A 13 1.41 -2.22 -8.44
CA THR A 13 0.75 -0.94 -8.71
C THR A 13 0.20 -0.93 -10.12
N THR A 14 -0.84 -0.13 -10.35
CA THR A 14 -1.48 0.05 -11.67
C THR A 14 -0.53 0.57 -12.75
N CYS A 15 0.59 1.17 -12.37
CA CYS A 15 1.65 1.60 -13.29
C CYS A 15 2.69 0.52 -13.60
N GLY A 16 2.52 -0.71 -13.07
CA GLY A 16 3.43 -1.84 -13.28
C GLY A 16 4.60 -1.92 -12.30
N GLY A 17 4.57 -1.15 -11.20
CA GLY A 17 5.54 -1.26 -10.12
C GLY A 17 5.10 -2.20 -9.01
N ALA A 18 5.82 -2.22 -7.89
CA ALA A 18 5.53 -3.07 -6.74
C ALA A 18 5.94 -2.45 -5.39
N ILE A 19 5.28 -2.87 -4.31
CA ILE A 19 5.63 -2.51 -2.93
C ILE A 19 6.83 -3.33 -2.48
N LEU A 20 7.87 -2.64 -2.01
CA LEU A 20 9.14 -3.24 -1.59
C LEU A 20 9.24 -3.42 -0.07
N THR A 21 8.68 -2.49 0.70
CA THR A 21 8.79 -2.48 2.16
C THR A 21 7.43 -2.36 2.84
N GLY A 22 7.36 -2.85 4.06
CA GLY A 22 6.16 -2.87 4.88
C GLY A 22 6.54 -2.84 6.36
N THR A 23 5.54 -2.90 7.22
CA THR A 23 5.74 -3.04 8.66
C THR A 23 5.94 -4.51 9.05
N ASN A 24 6.83 -4.73 10.01
CA ASN A 24 7.04 -6.04 10.62
C ASN A 24 6.01 -6.38 11.70
N ASN A 25 5.25 -5.39 12.18
CA ASN A 25 4.33 -5.56 13.30
C ASN A 25 3.03 -6.23 12.85
N ILE A 26 2.51 -5.81 11.70
CA ILE A 26 1.31 -6.38 11.08
C ILE A 26 1.73 -7.19 9.86
N LYS A 27 1.38 -8.47 9.87
CA LYS A 27 1.63 -9.39 8.76
C LYS A 27 0.31 -10.04 8.33
N PHE A 28 -0.04 -9.88 7.06
CA PHE A 28 -1.16 -10.57 6.44
C PHE A 28 -0.64 -11.80 5.70
N TYR A 29 -1.12 -12.98 6.06
CA TYR A 29 -0.69 -14.26 5.45
C TYR A 29 0.84 -14.42 5.40
N GLY A 30 1.55 -13.96 6.44
CA GLY A 30 3.02 -14.00 6.51
C GLY A 30 3.74 -12.91 5.70
N LYS A 31 3.02 -12.10 4.93
CA LYS A 31 3.56 -10.91 4.26
C LYS A 31 3.39 -9.69 5.12
N GLN A 32 4.44 -8.89 5.23
CA GLN A 32 4.39 -7.60 5.94
C GLN A 32 3.37 -6.67 5.29
N ALA A 33 2.55 -6.02 6.11
CA ALA A 33 1.57 -5.06 5.65
C ALA A 33 2.27 -3.79 5.16
N ALA A 34 1.77 -3.19 4.09
CA ALA A 34 2.25 -1.90 3.63
C ALA A 34 1.67 -0.79 4.51
N ILE A 35 2.47 0.22 4.81
CA ILE A 35 2.09 1.39 5.60
C ILE A 35 2.38 2.68 4.83
N GLU A 36 1.82 3.79 5.28
CA GLU A 36 2.22 5.10 4.78
C GLU A 36 3.75 5.28 4.94
N GLY A 37 4.42 5.72 3.88
CA GLY A 37 5.88 5.80 3.80
C GLY A 37 6.57 4.52 3.27
N SER A 38 5.85 3.41 3.09
CA SER A 38 6.40 2.20 2.47
C SER A 38 6.97 2.50 1.08
N LYS A 39 8.15 1.94 0.77
CA LYS A 39 8.81 2.10 -0.53
C LYS A 39 8.09 1.28 -1.60
N VAL A 40 7.93 1.90 -2.76
CA VAL A 40 7.34 1.30 -3.96
C VAL A 40 8.15 1.68 -5.18
N THR A 41 8.10 0.85 -6.21
CA THR A 41 8.62 1.19 -7.54
C THR A 41 7.47 1.66 -8.45
N CYS A 42 7.76 2.48 -9.47
CA CYS A 42 6.84 2.70 -10.60
C CYS A 42 7.40 1.91 -11.79
N GLY A 43 6.53 1.22 -12.55
CA GLY A 43 6.94 0.49 -13.75
C GLY A 43 7.25 1.40 -14.95
N ARG A 44 6.88 2.68 -14.88
CA ARG A 44 7.08 3.67 -15.95
C ARG A 44 8.28 4.60 -15.73
N TYR A 45 8.65 4.84 -14.47
CA TYR A 45 9.72 5.77 -14.12
C TYR A 45 10.70 5.07 -13.19
N SER A 46 11.97 5.16 -13.52
CA SER A 46 13.05 4.67 -12.67
C SER A 46 13.18 5.53 -11.42
N GLY A 47 12.91 4.95 -10.26
CA GLY A 47 13.02 5.65 -8.99
C GLY A 47 12.36 4.88 -7.85
N ASN A 48 12.70 5.28 -6.63
CA ASN A 48 12.05 4.81 -5.42
C ASN A 48 10.99 5.83 -5.01
N TYR A 49 9.75 5.39 -4.99
CA TYR A 49 8.62 6.19 -4.54
C TYR A 49 8.15 5.67 -3.18
N ALA A 50 7.24 6.40 -2.56
CA ALA A 50 6.63 6.00 -1.29
C ALA A 50 5.10 5.99 -1.42
N ILE A 51 4.45 5.20 -0.58
CA ILE A 51 3.01 5.28 -0.39
C ILE A 51 2.69 6.50 0.46
N VAL A 52 1.70 7.27 0.03
CA VAL A 52 1.17 8.43 0.72
C VAL A 52 -0.29 8.19 1.03
N GLY A 53 -0.70 8.48 2.26
CA GLY A 53 -2.02 8.18 2.74
C GLY A 53 -2.19 6.72 3.19
N GLY A 54 -3.27 6.48 3.92
CA GLY A 54 -3.55 5.22 4.58
C GLY A 54 -4.92 5.23 5.21
N VAL A 55 -5.30 4.08 5.74
CA VAL A 55 -6.57 3.87 6.43
C VAL A 55 -6.46 4.47 7.82
N GLY A 56 -7.10 5.62 8.05
CA GLY A 56 -7.04 6.32 9.34
C GLY A 56 -7.55 5.50 10.52
N SER A 57 -8.41 4.51 10.28
CA SER A 57 -8.92 3.60 11.31
C SER A 57 -7.93 2.52 11.74
N PHE A 58 -6.87 2.28 10.94
CA PHE A 58 -5.90 1.22 11.16
C PHE A 58 -4.49 1.82 11.20
N LEU A 59 -3.98 2.03 12.41
CA LEU A 59 -2.63 2.54 12.64
C LEU A 59 -1.74 1.48 13.26
N ASP A 60 -0.54 1.35 12.72
CA ASP A 60 0.56 0.57 13.27
C ASP A 60 1.61 1.50 13.88
N GLN A 61 1.77 1.46 15.21
CA GLN A 61 2.69 2.31 15.96
C GLN A 61 2.61 3.82 15.61
N GLY A 62 1.42 4.30 15.24
CA GLY A 62 1.19 5.69 14.82
C GLY A 62 1.28 5.95 13.31
N THR A 63 1.65 4.95 12.50
CA THR A 63 1.65 5.03 11.04
C THR A 63 0.41 4.37 10.46
N LYS A 64 -0.26 5.02 9.50
CA LYS A 64 -1.49 4.47 8.92
C LYS A 64 -1.16 3.29 8.00
N LEU A 65 -1.95 2.21 8.08
CA LEU A 65 -1.86 1.11 7.14
C LEU A 65 -2.25 1.55 5.73
N ALA A 66 -1.54 1.08 4.73
CA ALA A 66 -1.85 1.40 3.35
C ALA A 66 -3.04 0.57 2.88
N GLY A 67 -3.93 1.20 2.12
CA GLY A 67 -5.06 0.51 1.51
C GLY A 67 -5.46 1.08 0.17
N THR A 68 -6.05 0.25 -0.68
CA THR A 68 -6.30 0.57 -2.09
C THR A 68 -7.15 1.83 -2.33
N LEU A 69 -8.05 2.18 -1.40
CA LEU A 69 -8.90 3.37 -1.50
C LEU A 69 -8.25 4.66 -0.97
N ASN A 70 -7.48 4.56 0.12
CA ASN A 70 -7.01 5.72 0.89
C ASN A 70 -5.52 5.99 0.70
N SER A 71 -4.83 5.14 -0.07
CA SER A 71 -3.40 5.25 -0.34
C SER A 71 -3.17 5.42 -1.82
N ARG A 72 -2.19 6.28 -2.14
CA ARG A 72 -1.66 6.42 -3.49
C ARG A 72 -0.14 6.46 -3.41
N THR A 73 0.50 6.17 -4.52
CA THR A 73 1.95 6.30 -4.61
C THR A 73 2.34 7.74 -4.95
N ASN A 74 3.42 8.27 -4.35
CA ASN A 74 4.00 9.59 -4.70
C ASN A 74 4.71 9.62 -6.07
N CYS A 75 4.47 8.63 -6.92
CA CYS A 75 5.03 8.65 -8.26
C CYS A 75 4.24 9.64 -9.14
N PRO A 76 4.85 10.22 -10.18
CA PRO A 76 4.15 11.08 -11.14
C PRO A 76 2.98 10.34 -11.82
N CYS A 77 3.04 9.00 -11.82
CA CYS A 77 2.01 8.09 -12.29
C CYS A 77 0.71 8.18 -11.45
N SER A 78 0.75 8.74 -10.23
CA SER A 78 -0.35 8.74 -9.23
C SER A 78 -1.04 7.37 -9.13
N ALA A 79 -0.22 6.32 -9.21
CA ALA A 79 -0.70 4.97 -9.42
C ALA A 79 -1.53 4.48 -8.23
N GLY A 80 -2.65 3.85 -8.55
CA GLY A 80 -3.38 3.01 -7.61
C GLY A 80 -2.58 1.76 -7.26
N LEU A 81 -2.88 1.23 -6.08
CA LEU A 81 -2.29 0.00 -5.56
C LEU A 81 -3.27 -1.15 -5.83
N ILE A 82 -2.76 -2.33 -6.17
CA ILE A 82 -3.53 -3.53 -6.48
C ILE A 82 -3.31 -4.51 -5.34
N ASP A 83 -4.38 -4.87 -4.65
CA ASP A 83 -4.33 -5.86 -3.59
C ASP A 83 -4.11 -7.26 -4.15
N SER A 84 -3.21 -8.03 -3.51
CA SER A 84 -3.07 -9.47 -3.76
C SER A 84 -3.82 -10.31 -2.74
N ILE A 85 -4.40 -9.69 -1.70
CA ILE A 85 -5.04 -10.39 -0.58
C ILE A 85 -6.53 -10.04 -0.50
N PRO A 86 -7.40 -10.99 -0.11
CA PRO A 86 -8.84 -10.75 0.01
C PRO A 86 -9.22 -9.94 1.27
N ASP A 87 -8.26 -9.45 2.05
CA ASP A 87 -8.51 -8.66 3.26
C ASP A 87 -8.98 -7.26 2.93
N SER A 88 -10.28 -7.08 3.10
CA SER A 88 -10.97 -5.84 2.81
C SER A 88 -11.51 -5.17 4.07
N TYR A 89 -11.51 -3.85 4.07
CA TYR A 89 -12.13 -3.00 5.07
C TYR A 89 -13.22 -2.13 4.41
N GLN A 90 -14.19 -1.73 5.22
CA GLN A 90 -15.24 -0.81 4.81
C GLN A 90 -14.98 0.57 5.39
N LYS A 91 -15.22 1.60 4.58
CA LYS A 91 -15.23 3.01 4.99
C LYS A 91 -16.56 3.65 4.63
#